data_AF-A0A392TW89-F1
#
_entry.id   AF-A0A392TW89-F1
#
_cell.length_a   1.000
_cell.length_b   1.000
_cell.length_c   1.000
_cell.angle_alpha   90.00
_cell.angle_beta   90.00
_cell.angle_gamma   90.00
#
_symmetry.space_group_name_H-M   'P 1'
#
loop_
_entity.id
_entity.type
_entity.pdbx_description
1 polymer ?
#
loop_
_entity_poly.entity_id
_entity_poly.type
_entity_poly.pdbx_seq_one_letter_code
_entity_poly.pdbx_strand_id
1 'polypeptide(L)' 'IWSQGIRSVPRRIRVRIARKRNDDEDAKEELYSLVTVVEIPKEELKGLGTKVIDDED' A
#
# COMPACT_ATOMS: atom_id res chain seq x y z
N ILE A 1 2.43 5.54 8.31
CA ILE A 1 1.46 5.28 9.41
C ILE A 1 1.67 6.24 10.58
N TRP A 2 2.88 6.30 11.15
CA TRP A 2 3.19 7.07 12.37
C TRP A 2 3.43 8.57 12.18
N SER A 3 2.98 9.19 11.08
CA SER A 3 3.25 10.60 10.78
C SER A 3 2.60 11.58 11.77
N GLN A 4 1.58 11.14 12.51
CA GLN A 4 0.91 11.91 13.57
C GLN A 4 1.24 11.39 14.99
N GLY A 5 2.28 10.55 15.13
CA GLY A 5 2.73 9.98 16.39
C GLY A 5 2.04 8.66 16.78
N ILE A 6 2.51 8.03 17.86
CA ILE A 6 2.10 6.67 18.26
C ILE A 6 0.63 6.57 18.72
N ARG A 7 0.06 7.68 19.22
CA ARG A 7 -1.31 7.69 19.75
C ARG A 7 -2.36 8.12 18.73
N SER A 8 -1.97 8.77 17.62
CA SER A 8 -2.90 9.36 16.65
C SER A 8 -2.76 8.71 15.27
N VAL A 9 -2.97 7.39 15.20
CA VAL A 9 -2.91 6.66 13.92
C VAL A 9 -4.14 6.99 13.05
N PRO A 10 -3.96 7.27 11.73
CA PRO A 10 -5.08 7.51 10.82
C PRO A 10 -6.08 6.33 10.77
N ARG A 11 -7.39 6.63 10.78
CA ARG A 11 -8.45 5.60 10.72
C ARG A 11 -8.53 4.86 9.38
N ARG A 12 -8.13 5.51 8.29
CA ARG A 12 -8.12 4.95 6.92
C ARG A 12 -6.87 5.47 6.19
N ILE A 13 -6.25 4.60 5.40
CA ILE A 13 -5.08 4.90 4.57
C ILE A 13 -5.33 4.25 3.22
N ARG A 14 -5.02 4.95 2.12
CA ARG A 14 -4.99 4.34 0.79
C ARG A 14 -3.59 3.78 0.56
N VAL A 15 -3.53 2.52 0.14
CA VAL A 15 -2.28 1.85 -0.21
C VAL A 15 -2.37 1.26 -1.60
N ARG A 16 -1.24 1.20 -2.29
CA ARG A 16 -1.04 0.44 -3.51
C ARG A 16 -0.29 -0.84 -3.13
N ILE A 17 -0.80 -1.97 -3.59
CA ILE A 17 -0.22 -3.29 -3.36
C ILE A 17 0.25 -3.80 -4.71
N ALA A 18 1.55 -4.03 -4.84
CA ALA A 18 2.15 -4.60 -6.04
C ALA A 18 2.73 -5.98 -5.70
N ARG A 19 2.36 -7.01 -6.46
CA ARG A 19 2.93 -8.35 -6.31
C ARG A 19 4.21 -8.43 -7.14
N LYS A 20 5.35 -8.69 -6.50
CA LYS A 20 6.67 -8.74 -7.14
C LYS A 20 7.32 -10.11 -6.92
N ARG A 21 8.19 -10.53 -7.85
CA ARG A 21 9.06 -11.70 -7.67
C ARG A 21 10.12 -11.41 -6.64
N ASN A 22 10.41 -12.42 -5.83
CA ASN A 22 11.49 -12.39 -4.87
C ASN A 22 12.76 -12.92 -5.55
N ASP A 23 13.76 -12.05 -5.66
CA ASP A 23 15.06 -12.37 -6.29
C ASP A 23 16.10 -12.83 -5.26
N ASP A 24 15.71 -12.96 -3.99
CA ASP A 24 16.57 -13.48 -2.91
C ASP A 24 16.67 -15.01 -3.01
N GLU A 25 17.89 -15.54 -3.11
CA GLU A 25 18.18 -16.97 -3.28
C GLU A 25 17.74 -17.80 -2.07
N ASP A 26 17.67 -17.20 -0.87
CA ASP A 26 17.25 -17.87 0.36
C ASP A 26 15.75 -17.65 0.68
N ALA A 27 14.99 -17.09 -0.28
CA ALA A 27 13.57 -16.84 -0.10
C ALA A 27 12.77 -18.14 0.03
N LYS A 28 11.97 -18.23 1.11
CA LYS A 28 11.00 -19.33 1.27
C LYS A 28 9.85 -19.27 0.25
N GLU A 29 9.52 -18.06 -0.21
CA GLU A 29 8.38 -17.80 -1.09
C GLU A 29 8.84 -17.02 -2.32
N GLU A 30 8.39 -17.43 -3.51
CA GLU A 30 8.80 -16.83 -4.80
C GLU A 30 8.28 -15.41 -5.03
N LEU A 31 7.27 -14.98 -4.27
CA LEU A 31 6.54 -13.73 -4.51
C LEU A 31 6.32 -12.98 -3.20
N TYR A 32 6.46 -11.66 -3.24
CA TYR A 32 6.10 -10.78 -2.13
C TYR A 32 5.14 -9.68 -2.57
N SER A 33 4.45 -9.08 -1.59
CA SER A 33 3.57 -7.92 -1.82
C SER A 33 4.24 -6.67 -1.30
N LEU A 34 4.65 -5.79 -2.22
CA LEU A 34 5.16 -4.46 -1.88
C LEU A 34 3.97 -3.53 -1.62
N VAL A 35 3.87 -3.02 -0.40
CA VAL A 35 2.82 -2.08 0.00
C VAL A 35 3.39 -0.67 0.06
N THR A 36 2.88 0.22 -0.77
CA THR A 36 3.24 1.65 -0.78
C THR A 36 2.04 2.50 -0.39
N VAL A 37 2.29 3.65 0.24
CA VAL A 37 1.23 4.60 0.57
C VAL A 37 0.87 5.41 -0.68
N VAL A 38 -0.43 5.60 -0.92
CA VAL A 38 -0.93 6.51 -1.94
C VAL A 38 -1.39 7.77 -1.22
N GLU A 39 -0.77 8.90 -1.54
CA GLU A 39 -1.15 10.19 -0.97
C GLU A 39 -2.46 10.65 -1.60
N ILE A 40 -3.53 10.59 -0.82
CA ILE A 40 -4.86 11.07 -1.21
C ILE A 40 -5.39 11.93 -0.06
N PRO A 41 -6.00 13.11 -0.35
CA PRO A 41 -6.70 13.88 0.66
C PRO A 41 -7.72 13.05 1.44
N LYS A 42 -7.84 13.29 2.75
CA LYS A 42 -8.71 12.49 3.63
C LYS A 42 -10.18 12.54 3.21
N GLU A 43 -10.61 13.67 2.65
CA GLU A 43 -11.98 13.92 2.20
C GLU A 43 -12.35 13.03 1.03
N GLU A 44 -11.38 12.74 0.16
CA GLU A 44 -11.57 11.92 -1.02
C GLU A 44 -11.61 10.43 -0.68
N LEU A 45 -11.11 9.96 0.46
CA LEU A 45 -11.11 8.52 0.81
C LEU A 45 -12.53 7.89 0.88
N LYS A 46 -13.57 8.70 1.06
CA LYS A 46 -14.94 8.20 1.22
C LYS A 46 -15.55 7.86 -0.14
N GLY A 47 -15.94 6.60 -0.33
CA GLY A 47 -16.60 6.14 -1.55
C GLY A 47 -15.66 5.60 -2.62
N LEU A 48 -14.34 5.62 -2.43
CA LEU A 48 -13.42 4.90 -3.32
C LEU A 48 -13.46 3.39 -3.04
N GLY A 49 -13.83 2.62 -4.07
CA GLY A 49 -13.64 1.18 -4.13
C GLY A 49 -12.18 0.78 -4.37
N THR A 50 -11.91 -0.52 -4.33
CA THR A 50 -10.63 -1.08 -4.80
C THR A 50 -10.57 -0.99 -6.32
N LYS A 51 -9.39 -0.66 -6.84
CA LYS A 51 -9.12 -0.61 -8.29
C LYS A 51 -7.85 -1.40 -8.57
N VAL A 52 -7.86 -2.16 -9.66
CA VAL A 52 -6.64 -2.72 -10.23
C VAL A 52 -5.91 -1.57 -10.92
N ILE A 53 -4.61 -1.45 -10.68
CA ILE A 53 -3.74 -0.41 -11.22
C ILE A 53 -2.71 -1.13 -12.09
N ASP A 54 -2.48 -0.63 -13.31
CA ASP A 54 -1.41 -1.13 -14.16
C ASP A 54 -0.07 -0.48 -13.75
N ASP A 55 1.02 -1.23 -13.83
CA ASP A 55 2.34 -0.76 -13.40
C ASP A 55 3.00 0.26 -14.35
N GLU A 56 2.30 0.64 -15.43
CA GLU A 56 2.73 1.68 -16.38
C GLU A 56 2.34 3.12 -15.96
N ASP A 57 1.48 3.27 -14.94
CA ASP A 57 1.07 4.56 -14.34
C ASP A 57 1.65 4.82 -12.94
#